data_AF-A0A8J3E5L4-F1
#
_entry.id   AF-A0A8J3E5L4-F1
#
_cell.length_a   1.000
_cell.length_b   1.000
_cell.length_c   1.000
_cell.angle_alpha   90.00
_cell.angle_beta   90.00
_cell.angle_gamma   90.00
#
_symmetry.space_group_name_H-M   'P 1'
#
loop_
_entity.id
_entity.type
_entity.pdbx_description
1 polymer ?
#
loop_
_entity_poly.entity_id
_entity_poly.type
_entity_poly.pdbx_seq_one_letter_code
_entity_poly.pdbx_strand_id
1 'polypeptide(L)'
;MTNPTFKGFDDIAAFGQANFDALIQSSALCAKAVEEFSREIAGVVRSSIDAGADATRAALAAKTVKDVVDVQTGFTKTSLDAIVANWARFGTLGVKLATDAASPLTARADAMAAFVAPFGR
;
A
#
# COMPACT_ATOMS: atom_id res chain seq x y z
N MET A 1 -25.23 39.37 -18.37
CA MET A 1 -24.51 39.87 -17.18
C MET A 1 -24.54 38.76 -16.15
N THR A 2 -23.50 37.94 -16.06
CA THR A 2 -23.38 36.94 -15.00
C THR A 2 -23.14 37.66 -13.69
N ASN A 3 -24.10 37.56 -12.77
CA ASN A 3 -24.06 38.25 -11.49
C ASN A 3 -22.92 37.63 -10.64
N PRO A 4 -21.90 38.37 -10.19
CA PRO A 4 -20.76 37.82 -9.43
C PRO A 4 -21.19 37.03 -8.19
N THR A 5 -22.36 37.34 -7.62
CA THR A 5 -22.99 36.58 -6.55
C THR A 5 -23.31 35.14 -6.94
N PHE A 6 -23.81 34.91 -8.15
CA PHE A 6 -24.15 33.58 -8.67
C PHE A 6 -22.88 32.72 -8.82
N LYS A 7 -21.80 33.32 -9.32
CA LYS A 7 -20.49 32.66 -9.41
C LYS A 7 -19.92 32.28 -8.04
N GLY A 8 -20.06 33.15 -7.03
CA GLY A 8 -19.65 32.83 -5.66
C GLY A 8 -20.42 31.67 -5.04
N PHE A 9 -21.73 31.57 -5.31
CA PHE A 9 -22.55 30.43 -4.87
C PHE A 9 -22.13 29.12 -5.56
N ASP A 10 -21.91 29.14 -6.88
CA ASP A 10 -21.45 27.97 -7.64
C ASP A 10 -20.05 27.51 -7.17
N ASP A 11 -19.13 28.44 -6.90
CA ASP A 11 -17.78 28.14 -6.42
C ASP A 11 -17.82 27.51 -5.00
N ILE A 12 -18.72 27.96 -4.11
CA ILE A 12 -18.94 27.35 -2.77
C ILE A 12 -19.56 25.96 -2.88
N ALA A 13 -20.55 25.78 -3.75
CA ALA A 13 -21.20 24.49 -3.98
C ALA A 13 -20.21 23.47 -4.54
N ALA A 14 -19.39 23.87 -5.52
CA ALA A 14 -18.32 23.04 -6.09
C ALA A 14 -17.26 22.68 -5.05
N PHE A 15 -16.87 23.60 -4.16
CA PHE A 15 -15.95 23.32 -3.06
C PHE A 15 -16.53 22.28 -2.08
N GLY A 16 -17.80 22.41 -1.73
CA GLY A 16 -18.52 21.44 -0.91
C GLY A 16 -18.55 20.04 -1.55
N GLN A 17 -18.89 19.96 -2.83
CA GLN A 17 -18.88 18.71 -3.59
C GLN A 17 -17.49 18.08 -3.63
N ALA A 18 -16.44 18.88 -3.88
CA ALA A 18 -15.05 18.40 -3.92
C ALA A 18 -14.59 17.80 -2.58
N ASN A 19 -15.14 18.22 -1.44
CA ASN A 19 -14.86 17.62 -0.14
C ASN A 19 -15.51 16.23 0.00
N PHE A 20 -16.76 16.08 -0.45
CA PHE A 20 -17.43 14.78 -0.48
C PHE A 20 -16.73 13.80 -1.41
N ASP A 21 -16.33 14.25 -2.60
CA ASP A 21 -15.58 13.43 -3.55
C ASP A 21 -14.24 12.95 -2.95
N ALA A 22 -13.56 13.82 -2.20
CA ALA A 22 -12.32 13.44 -1.51
C ALA A 22 -12.53 12.37 -0.44
N LEU A 23 -13.64 12.41 0.30
CA LEU A 23 -14.00 11.36 1.28
C LEU A 23 -14.27 10.01 0.58
N ILE A 24 -14.99 10.04 -0.54
CA ILE A 24 -15.26 8.85 -1.35
C ILE A 24 -13.95 8.27 -1.89
N GLN A 25 -13.07 9.11 -2.43
CA GLN A 25 -11.76 8.70 -2.94
C GLN A 25 -10.89 8.10 -1.83
N SER A 26 -10.81 8.74 -0.66
CA SER A 26 -10.07 8.23 0.50
C SER A 26 -10.60 6.87 0.96
N SER A 27 -11.92 6.71 1.00
CA SER A 27 -12.57 5.43 1.36
C SER A 27 -12.26 4.33 0.33
N ALA A 28 -12.29 4.65 -0.95
CA ALA A 28 -11.91 3.72 -2.03
C ALA A 28 -10.43 3.33 -1.95
N LEU A 29 -9.54 4.25 -1.61
CA LEU A 29 -8.11 3.99 -1.43
C LEU A 29 -7.85 3.13 -0.19
N CYS A 30 -8.59 3.33 0.89
CA CYS A 30 -8.55 2.45 2.07
C CYS A 30 -8.97 1.01 1.70
N ALA A 31 -10.04 0.85 0.92
CA ALA A 31 -10.45 -0.47 0.44
C ALA A 31 -9.36 -1.15 -0.42
N LYS A 32 -8.72 -0.38 -1.32
CA LYS A 32 -7.57 -0.86 -2.10
C LYS A 32 -6.37 -1.23 -1.23
N ALA A 33 -6.13 -0.49 -0.15
CA ALA A 33 -5.06 -0.80 0.80
C ALA A 33 -5.23 -2.18 1.42
N VAL A 34 -6.45 -2.53 1.85
CA VAL A 34 -6.77 -3.86 2.38
C VAL A 34 -6.55 -4.95 1.31
N GLU A 35 -6.95 -4.68 0.08
CA GLU A 35 -6.79 -5.60 -1.05
C GLU A 35 -5.30 -5.82 -1.40
N GLU A 36 -4.49 -4.75 -1.45
CA GLU A 36 -3.04 -4.83 -1.68
C GLU A 36 -2.33 -5.60 -0.58
N PHE A 37 -2.69 -5.37 0.69
CA PHE A 37 -2.12 -6.10 1.82
C PHE A 37 -2.47 -7.60 1.75
N SER A 38 -3.71 -7.92 1.38
CA SER A 38 -4.17 -9.31 1.22
C SER A 38 -3.42 -10.03 0.09
N ARG A 39 -3.19 -9.34 -1.03
CA ARG A 39 -2.37 -9.86 -2.14
C ARG A 39 -0.93 -10.13 -1.71
N GLU A 40 -0.35 -9.24 -0.92
CA GLU A 40 1.02 -9.40 -0.44
C GLU A 40 1.17 -10.65 0.44
N ILE A 41 0.24 -10.85 1.39
CA ILE A 41 0.19 -12.06 2.22
C ILE A 41 0.07 -13.31 1.36
N ALA A 42 -0.83 -13.32 0.36
CA ALA A 42 -0.97 -14.45 -0.54
C ALA A 42 0.33 -14.74 -1.33
N GLY A 43 1.07 -13.70 -1.72
CA GLY A 43 2.39 -13.80 -2.33
C GLY A 43 3.41 -14.50 -1.42
N VAL A 44 3.46 -14.11 -0.14
CA VAL A 44 4.34 -14.74 0.86
C VAL A 44 4.00 -16.22 1.06
N VAL A 45 2.71 -16.56 1.15
CA VAL A 45 2.27 -17.96 1.28
C VAL A 45 2.71 -18.78 0.06
N ARG A 46 2.50 -18.26 -1.15
CA ARG A 46 2.92 -18.94 -2.39
C ARG A 46 4.43 -19.16 -2.42
N SER A 47 5.22 -18.14 -2.12
CA SER A 47 6.68 -18.24 -2.04
C SER A 47 7.14 -19.28 -1.02
N SER A 48 6.41 -19.45 0.08
CA SER A 48 6.74 -20.45 1.11
C SER A 48 6.49 -21.88 0.61
N ILE A 49 5.40 -22.08 -0.16
CA ILE A 49 5.10 -23.38 -0.80
C ILE A 49 6.19 -23.73 -1.81
N ASP A 50 6.57 -22.78 -2.66
CA ASP A 50 7.61 -22.99 -3.68
C ASP A 50 8.95 -23.34 -3.03
N ALA A 51 9.35 -22.61 -1.98
CA ALA A 51 10.58 -22.89 -1.23
C ALA A 51 10.59 -24.30 -0.58
N GLY A 52 9.46 -24.75 -0.04
CA GLY A 52 9.34 -26.09 0.54
C GLY A 52 9.41 -27.20 -0.51
N ALA A 53 8.80 -26.98 -1.69
CA ALA A 53 8.88 -27.91 -2.81
C ALA A 53 10.32 -28.04 -3.32
N ASP A 54 11.06 -26.93 -3.39
CA ASP A 54 12.46 -26.93 -3.82
C ASP A 54 13.38 -27.61 -2.80
N ALA A 55 13.18 -27.36 -1.51
CA ALA A 55 13.90 -28.08 -0.45
C ALA A 55 13.66 -29.59 -0.52
N THR A 56 12.42 -30.00 -0.78
CA THR A 56 12.06 -31.42 -0.95
C THR A 56 12.77 -32.05 -2.16
N ARG A 57 12.76 -31.36 -3.31
CA ARG A 57 13.47 -31.83 -4.52
C ARG A 57 14.97 -31.95 -4.27
N ALA A 58 15.56 -30.97 -3.59
CA ALA A 58 16.98 -30.97 -3.27
C ALA A 58 17.34 -32.10 -2.30
N ALA A 59 16.49 -32.37 -1.29
CA ALA A 59 16.66 -33.49 -0.37
C ALA A 59 16.57 -34.85 -1.08
N LEU A 60 15.66 -35.02 -2.04
CA LEU A 60 15.56 -36.25 -2.84
C LEU A 60 16.75 -36.47 -3.78
N ALA A 61 17.41 -35.38 -4.21
CA ALA A 61 18.59 -35.44 -5.06
C ALA A 61 19.91 -35.64 -4.29
N ALA A 62 19.88 -35.47 -2.96
CA ALA A 62 21.04 -35.62 -2.09
C ALA A 62 21.54 -37.07 -2.05
N LYS A 63 22.84 -37.29 -2.26
CA LYS A 63 23.46 -38.63 -2.29
C LYS A 63 24.28 -38.92 -1.05
N THR A 64 24.64 -37.88 -0.30
CA THR A 64 25.48 -37.94 0.89
C THR A 64 24.86 -37.18 2.05
N VAL A 65 25.29 -37.50 3.28
CA VAL A 65 24.86 -36.77 4.49
C VAL A 65 25.26 -35.29 4.41
N LYS A 66 26.39 -34.97 3.77
CA LYS A 66 26.84 -33.60 3.54
C LYS A 66 25.86 -32.83 2.65
N ASP A 67 25.36 -33.44 1.58
CA ASP A 67 24.38 -32.82 0.68
C ASP A 67 23.09 -32.45 1.43
N VAL A 68 22.64 -33.30 2.36
CA VAL A 68 21.48 -33.02 3.21
C VAL A 68 21.73 -31.82 4.14
N VAL A 69 22.91 -31.75 4.77
CA VAL A 69 23.29 -30.61 5.62
C VAL A 69 23.36 -29.32 4.80
N ASP A 70 23.90 -29.37 3.59
CA ASP A 70 23.97 -28.22 2.69
C ASP A 70 22.56 -27.75 2.27
N VAL A 71 21.64 -28.67 1.95
CA VAL A 71 20.23 -28.36 1.66
C VAL A 71 19.55 -27.66 2.83
N GLN A 72 19.75 -28.16 4.04
CA GLN A 72 19.11 -27.63 5.24
C GLN A 72 19.67 -26.25 5.60
N THR A 73 20.99 -26.07 5.49
CA THR A 73 21.67 -24.78 5.73
C THR A 73 21.26 -23.74 4.68
N GLY A 74 21.18 -24.15 3.40
CA GLY A 74 20.69 -23.31 2.31
C GLY A 74 19.24 -22.89 2.51
N PHE A 75 18.37 -23.82 2.89
CA PHE A 75 16.97 -23.54 3.20
C PHE A 75 16.83 -22.53 4.36
N THR A 76 17.60 -22.69 5.44
CA THR A 76 17.60 -21.73 6.57
C THR A 76 18.04 -20.35 6.12
N LYS A 77 19.13 -20.24 5.34
CA LYS A 77 19.61 -18.95 4.83
C LYS A 77 18.55 -18.27 3.96
N THR A 78 18.01 -18.98 2.96
CA THR A 78 16.95 -18.46 2.09
C THR A 78 15.72 -18.04 2.87
N SER A 79 15.35 -18.79 3.92
CA SER A 79 14.22 -18.44 4.79
C SER A 79 14.47 -17.13 5.55
N LEU A 80 15.68 -16.93 6.07
CA LEU A 80 16.05 -15.68 6.76
C LEU A 80 16.04 -14.48 5.81
N ASP A 81 16.61 -14.64 4.61
CA ASP A 81 16.62 -13.60 3.58
C ASP A 81 15.18 -13.24 3.17
N ALA A 82 14.31 -14.23 3.00
CA ALA A 82 12.90 -14.03 2.69
C ALA A 82 12.14 -13.32 3.82
N ILE A 83 12.41 -13.65 5.09
CA ILE A 83 11.82 -12.96 6.24
C ILE A 83 12.19 -11.47 6.19
N VAL A 84 13.47 -11.14 6.10
CA VAL A 84 13.94 -9.75 6.08
C VAL A 84 13.33 -8.98 4.90
N ALA A 85 13.30 -9.59 3.71
CA ALA A 85 12.69 -9.01 2.53
C ALA A 85 11.19 -8.74 2.72
N ASN A 86 10.44 -9.70 3.26
CA ASN A 86 9.01 -9.56 3.53
C ASN A 86 8.73 -8.45 4.55
N TRP A 87 9.53 -8.36 5.62
CA TRP A 87 9.40 -7.27 6.62
C TRP A 87 9.60 -5.89 5.99
N ALA A 88 10.64 -5.71 5.18
CA ALA A 88 10.87 -4.46 4.47
C ALA A 88 9.71 -4.13 3.51
N ARG A 89 9.19 -5.15 2.81
CA ARG A 89 8.08 -5.00 1.88
C ARG A 89 6.78 -4.61 2.57
N PHE A 90 6.42 -5.25 3.69
CA PHE A 90 5.24 -4.86 4.48
C PHE A 90 5.37 -3.44 5.06
N GLY A 91 6.56 -3.06 5.55
CA GLY A 91 6.80 -1.71 6.06
C GLY A 91 6.63 -0.63 4.99
N THR A 92 7.25 -0.82 3.82
CA THR A 92 7.13 0.12 2.70
C THR A 92 5.70 0.18 2.14
N LEU A 93 5.03 -0.97 2.01
CA LEU A 93 3.64 -1.04 1.57
C LEU A 93 2.70 -0.32 2.56
N GLY A 94 2.86 -0.54 3.86
CA GLY A 94 2.05 0.10 4.89
C GLY A 94 2.15 1.63 4.87
N VAL A 95 3.37 2.18 4.75
CA VAL A 95 3.58 3.63 4.64
C VAL A 95 2.92 4.18 3.38
N LYS A 96 3.15 3.54 2.23
CA LYS A 96 2.56 3.96 0.95
C LYS A 96 1.03 3.99 1.03
N LEU A 97 0.42 2.92 1.51
CA LEU A 97 -1.03 2.80 1.60
C LEU A 97 -1.65 3.86 2.54
N ALA A 98 -1.00 4.14 3.67
CA ALA A 98 -1.43 5.20 4.57
C ALA A 98 -1.33 6.58 3.90
N THR A 99 -0.24 6.86 3.19
CA THR A 99 -0.06 8.10 2.43
C THR A 99 -1.11 8.24 1.33
N ASP A 100 -1.34 7.19 0.55
CA ASP A 100 -2.32 7.17 -0.54
C ASP A 100 -3.73 7.43 0.01
N ALA A 101 -4.13 6.76 1.08
CA ALA A 101 -5.45 6.93 1.70
C ALA A 101 -5.66 8.34 2.27
N ALA A 102 -4.61 8.99 2.81
CA ALA A 102 -4.69 10.33 3.38
C ALA A 102 -4.62 11.45 2.34
N SER A 103 -3.99 11.20 1.18
CA SER A 103 -3.71 12.20 0.14
C SER A 103 -4.93 13.04 -0.29
N PRO A 104 -6.13 12.47 -0.53
CA PRO A 104 -7.31 13.27 -0.91
C PRO A 104 -7.71 14.27 0.17
N LEU A 105 -7.55 13.92 1.45
CA LEU A 105 -7.90 14.78 2.58
C LEU A 105 -6.86 15.88 2.77
N THR A 106 -5.57 15.55 2.64
CA THR A 106 -4.50 16.55 2.68
C THR A 106 -4.66 17.58 1.56
N ALA A 107 -5.01 17.14 0.34
CA ALA A 107 -5.30 18.05 -0.77
C ALA A 107 -6.51 18.97 -0.53
N ARG A 108 -7.50 18.54 0.28
CA ARG A 108 -8.62 19.40 0.71
C ARG A 108 -8.19 20.41 1.76
N ALA A 109 -7.30 20.04 2.68
CA ALA A 109 -6.74 20.98 3.66
C ALA A 109 -5.99 22.12 2.96
N ASP A 110 -5.18 21.81 1.95
CA ASP A 110 -4.47 22.82 1.15
C ASP A 110 -5.43 23.69 0.35
N ALA A 111 -6.44 23.08 -0.28
CA ALA A 111 -7.48 23.82 -1.02
C ALA A 111 -8.27 24.75 -0.10
N MET A 112 -8.54 24.34 1.14
CA MET A 112 -9.20 25.19 2.14
C MET A 112 -8.33 26.38 2.53
N ALA A 113 -7.02 26.16 2.77
CA ALA A 113 -6.09 27.24 3.06
C ALA A 113 -6.02 28.28 1.92
N ALA A 114 -6.03 27.82 0.67
CA ALA A 114 -6.09 28.70 -0.51
C ALA A 114 -7.43 29.43 -0.64
N PHE A 115 -8.55 28.78 -0.30
CA PHE A 115 -9.89 29.37 -0.36
C PHE A 115 -10.08 30.50 0.65
N VAL A 116 -9.51 30.40 1.87
CA VAL A 116 -9.66 31.42 2.91
C VAL A 116 -8.65 32.57 2.82
N ALA A 117 -7.52 32.38 2.13
CA ALA A 117 -6.47 33.38 1.99
C ALA A 117 -6.92 34.78 1.47
N PRO A 118 -7.89 34.90 0.54
CA PRO A 118 -8.41 36.19 0.08
C PRO A 118 -9.20 36.98 1.13
N PHE A 119 -9.72 36.32 2.17
CA PHE A 119 -10.58 36.92 3.20
C PHE A 119 -9.82 37.40 4.44
N GLY A 120 -8.53 37.07 4.54
CA GLY A 120 -7.66 37.41 5.67
C GLY A 120 -6.83 38.68 5.50
N ARG A 121 -7.18 39.56 4.56
CA ARG A 121 -6.59 40.90 4.38
C ARG A 121 -7.60 41.99 4.68
#